data_AF-A0A7V4WGI0-F1
#
_entry.id   AF-A0A7V4WGI0-F1
#
_cell.length_a   1.000
_cell.length_b   1.000
_cell.length_c   1.000
_cell.angle_alpha   90.00
_cell.angle_beta   90.00
_cell.angle_gamma   90.00
#
_symmetry.space_group_name_H-M   'P 1'
#
loop_
_entity.id
_entity.type
_entity.pdbx_description
1 polymer ?
#
loop_
_entity_poly.entity_id
_entity_poly.type
_entity_poly.pdbx_seq_one_letter_code
_entity_poly.pdbx_strand_id
1 'polypeptide(L)' 'MKTIGLIGGMSWESTAHYYTELNRGINSALGGLHSAQILLYSVDFGPIEKLMTKEDWNSIEDIMADAARKVEK' A
#
# COMPACT_ATOMS: atom_id res chain seq x y z
N MET A 1 -3.87 -13.21 12.92
CA MET A 1 -2.99 -12.70 11.84
C MET A 1 -2.43 -11.36 12.27
N LYS A 2 -1.28 -10.93 11.72
CA LYS A 2 -0.84 -9.53 11.89
C LYS A 2 -1.60 -8.66 10.89
N THR A 3 -1.88 -7.41 11.24
CA THR A 3 -2.35 -6.39 10.28
C THR A 3 -1.18 -5.99 9.39
N ILE A 4 -1.37 -6.01 8.08
CA ILE A 4 -0.37 -5.50 7.13
C ILE A 4 -0.68 -4.04 6.77
N GLY A 5 0.32 -3.17 6.87
CA GLY A 5 0.26 -1.82 6.33
C GLY A 5 0.70 -1.82 4.87
N LEU A 6 -0.13 -1.30 3.98
CA LEU A 6 0.17 -1.12 2.56
C LEU A 6 0.23 0.37 2.22
N ILE A 7 1.33 0.78 1.62
CA ILE A 7 1.43 2.08 0.94
C ILE A 7 1.22 1.79 -0.54
N GLY A 8 0.06 2.19 -1.06
CA GLY A 8 -0.34 1.95 -2.44
C GLY A 8 -0.58 3.24 -3.20
N GLY A 9 -1.18 3.14 -4.37
CA GLY A 9 -1.51 4.29 -5.21
C GLY A 9 -0.42 4.66 -6.22
N MET A 10 0.64 3.86 -6.40
CA MET A 10 1.77 4.16 -7.31
C MET A 10 1.98 3.08 -8.41
N SER A 11 0.98 2.72 -9.22
CA SER A 11 -0.35 3.32 -9.36
C SER A 11 -1.44 2.57 -8.59
N TRP A 12 -2.66 3.13 -8.50
CA TRP A 12 -3.77 2.51 -7.78
C TRP A 12 -4.25 1.20 -8.41
N GLU A 13 -4.15 1.07 -9.74
CA GLU A 13 -4.52 -0.15 -10.47
C GLU A 13 -3.71 -1.36 -9.98
N SER A 14 -2.40 -1.18 -9.76
CA SER A 14 -1.53 -2.22 -9.22
C SER A 14 -1.84 -2.55 -7.76
N THR A 15 -2.28 -1.55 -6.98
CA THR A 15 -2.63 -1.72 -5.57
C THR A 15 -3.88 -2.59 -5.40
N ALA A 16 -4.87 -2.45 -6.29
CA ALA A 16 -6.06 -3.30 -6.29
C ALA A 16 -5.71 -4.80 -6.44
N HIS A 17 -4.65 -5.10 -7.19
CA HIS A 17 -4.15 -6.47 -7.31
C HIS A 17 -3.60 -7.00 -5.98
N TYR A 18 -2.75 -6.23 -5.29
CA TYR A 18 -2.23 -6.61 -3.97
C TYR A 18 -3.35 -6.88 -2.95
N TYR A 19 -4.36 -6.00 -2.88
CA TYR A 19 -5.51 -6.19 -2.00
C TYR A 19 -6.24 -7.52 -2.30
N THR A 20 -6.45 -7.80 -3.59
CA THR A 20 -7.14 -9.01 -4.03
C THR A 20 -6.37 -10.26 -3.65
N GLU A 21 -5.07 -10.32 -3.96
CA GLU A 21 -4.25 -11.50 -3.71
C GLU A 21 -4.01 -11.76 -2.21
N LEU A 22 -3.88 -10.71 -1.40
CA LEU A 22 -3.77 -10.86 0.06
C LEU A 22 -5.05 -11.49 0.66
N ASN A 23 -6.22 -11.01 0.24
CA ASN A 23 -7.49 -11.57 0.70
C ASN A 23 -7.70 -13.00 0.22
N ARG A 24 -7.35 -13.30 -1.04
CA ARG A 24 -7.38 -14.67 -1.59
C ARG A 24 -6.46 -15.60 -0.81
N GLY A 25 -5.25 -15.17 -0.51
CA GLY A 25 -4.29 -15.95 0.28
C GLY A 25 -4.79 -16.28 1.69
N ILE A 26 -5.35 -15.29 2.40
CA ILE A 26 -5.91 -15.53 3.73
C ILE A 26 -7.16 -16.42 3.68
N ASN A 27 -8.04 -16.22 2.71
CA ASN A 27 -9.22 -17.07 2.55
C ASN A 27 -8.82 -18.51 2.20
N SER A 28 -7.82 -18.70 1.34
CA SER A 28 -7.30 -20.03 1.01
C SER A 28 -6.66 -20.73 2.21
N ALA A 29 -6.04 -20.00 3.13
CA ALA A 29 -5.40 -20.57 4.31
C ALA A 29 -6.37 -20.86 5.47
N LEU A 30 -7.39 -20.02 5.67
CA LEU A 30 -8.28 -20.09 6.83
C LEU A 30 -9.72 -20.51 6.51
N GLY A 31 -10.13 -20.45 5.25
CA GLY A 31 -11.45 -20.83 4.77
C GLY A 31 -12.59 -19.89 5.18
N GLY A 32 -13.83 -20.31 4.87
CA GLY A 32 -15.05 -19.59 5.26
C GLY A 32 -15.08 -18.14 4.77
N LEU A 33 -15.39 -17.22 5.68
CA LEU A 33 -15.47 -15.77 5.41
C LEU A 33 -14.23 -15.02 5.90
N HIS A 34 -13.08 -15.70 6.06
CA HIS A 34 -11.84 -15.05 6.47
C HIS A 34 -11.27 -14.18 5.34
N SER A 35 -10.77 -13.00 5.73
CA SER A 35 -10.14 -11.99 4.90
C SER A 35 -8.90 -11.42 5.60
N ALA A 36 -8.04 -10.73 4.87
CA ALA A 36 -6.82 -10.14 5.42
C ALA A 36 -7.12 -8.87 6.22
N GLN A 37 -6.45 -8.69 7.36
CA GLN A 37 -6.42 -7.43 8.09
C GLN A 37 -5.43 -6.47 7.40
N ILE A 38 -5.94 -5.43 6.75
CA ILE A 38 -5.15 -4.50 5.93
C ILE A 38 -5.44 -3.06 6.35
N LEU A 39 -4.38 -2.27 6.55
CA LEU A 39 -4.44 -0.81 6.52
C LEU A 39 -3.82 -0.35 5.20
N LEU A 40 -4.59 0.31 4.34
CA LEU A 40 -4.11 0.83 3.06
C LEU A 40 -4.08 2.35 3.10
N TYR A 41 -2.90 2.93 2.89
CA TYR A 41 -2.75 4.34 2.56
C TYR A 41 -2.43 4.48 1.07
N SER A 42 -3.39 5.00 0.30
CA SER A 42 -3.21 5.25 -1.13
C SER A 42 -2.77 6.70 -1.34
N VAL A 43 -1.57 6.88 -1.88
CA VAL A 43 -1.05 8.21 -2.23
C VAL A 43 -1.66 8.72 -3.54
N ASP A 44 -1.57 10.03 -3.78
CA ASP A 44 -1.73 10.60 -5.12
C ASP A 44 -0.42 10.40 -5.89
N PHE A 45 -0.46 9.63 -6.99
CA PHE A 45 0.75 9.32 -7.76
C PHE A 45 1.28 10.50 -8.55
N GLY A 46 0.41 11.42 -9.00
CA GLY A 46 0.78 12.48 -9.93
C GLY A 46 1.94 13.36 -9.42
N PRO A 47 1.90 13.84 -8.17
CA PRO A 47 3.02 14.57 -7.58
C PRO A 47 4.29 13.72 -7.41
N ILE A 48 4.15 12.44 -7.07
CA ILE A 48 5.30 11.54 -6.83
C ILE A 48 6.02 11.23 -8.15
N GLU A 49 5.29 10.96 -9.22
CA GLU A 49 5.87 10.73 -10.55
C GLU A 49 6.72 11.91 -10.99
N LYS A 50 6.25 13.15 -10.78
CA LYS A 50 7.02 14.37 -11.07
C LYS A 50 8.29 14.50 -10.24
N LEU A 51 8.28 14.05 -8.99
CA LEU A 51 9.48 14.02 -8.13
C LEU A 51 10.45 12.95 -8.62
N MET A 52 9.96 11.78 -9.06
CA MET A 52 10.78 10.72 -9.64
C MET A 52 11.46 11.18 -10.92
N THR A 53 10.74 11.86 -11.82
CA THR A 53 11.33 12.42 -13.06
C THR A 53 12.45 13.42 -12.76
N LYS A 54 12.35 14.13 -11.64
CA LYS A 54 13.36 15.10 -11.18
C LYS A 54 14.47 14.48 -10.34
N GLU A 55 14.40 13.17 -10.08
CA GLU A 55 15.30 12.44 -9.18
C GLU A 55 15.36 13.05 -7.76
N ASP A 56 14.26 13.67 -7.30
CA ASP A 56 14.16 14.26 -5.96
C ASP A 56 13.75 13.19 -4.94
N TRP A 57 14.68 12.28 -4.67
CA TRP A 57 14.47 11.13 -3.79
C TRP A 57 14.23 11.53 -2.33
N ASN A 58 14.79 12.66 -1.88
CA ASN A 58 14.59 13.15 -0.52
C ASN A 58 13.12 13.51 -0.27
N SER A 59 12.49 14.23 -1.21
CA SER A 59 11.06 14.55 -1.12
C SER A 59 10.19 13.28 -1.17
N ILE A 60 10.58 12.29 -1.99
CA ILE A 60 9.87 11.00 -2.05
C ILE A 60 10.00 10.25 -0.72
N GLU A 61 11.19 10.21 -0.12
CA GLU A 61 11.44 9.58 1.17
C GLU A 61 10.54 10.17 2.26
N ASP A 62 10.45 11.49 2.34
CA ASP A 62 9.59 12.18 3.32
C ASP A 62 8.10 11.77 3.17
N ILE A 63 7.62 11.71 1.92
CA ILE A 63 6.24 11.28 1.61
C ILE A 63 6.03 9.82 2.01
N MET A 64 6.97 8.93 1.67
CA MET A 64 6.87 7.50 1.98
C MET A 64 6.95 7.24 3.48
N ALA A 65 7.83 7.93 4.21
CA ALA A 65 7.96 7.82 5.66
C ALA A 65 6.70 8.30 6.38
N ASP A 66 6.09 9.40 5.93
CA ASP A 66 4.79 9.85 6.45
C ASP A 66 3.67 8.83 6.16
N ALA A 67 3.61 8.29 4.95
CA ALA A 67 2.65 7.25 4.59
C ALA A 67 2.82 5.98 5.44
N ALA A 68 4.06 5.57 5.72
CA ALA A 68 4.38 4.42 6.56
C ALA A 68 3.85 4.63 7.99
N ARG A 69 4.13 5.78 8.61
CA ARG A 69 3.64 6.13 9.94
C ARG A 69 2.11 6.09 10.06
N LYS A 70 1.40 6.41 8.97
CA LYS A 70 -0.08 6.36 8.94
C LYS A 70 -0.64 4.94 8.96
N VAL A 71 0.13 3.95 8.52
CA VAL A 71 -0.27 2.53 8.51
C VAL A 71 0.41 1.69 9.60
N GLU A 72 1.30 2.30 10.40
CA GLU A 72 2.03 1.68 11.51
C GLU A 72 1.20 1.63 12.81
N LYS A 73 0.04 0.95 12.80
CA LYS A 73 -0.77 0.75 14.01
C LYS A 73 -0.80 -0.70 14.49
#